data_AF-A0A9D7ZZK6-F1
#
_entry.id   AF-A0A9D7ZZK6-F1
#
_cell.length_a   1.000
_cell.length_b   1.000
_cell.length_c   1.000
_cell.angle_alpha   90.00
_cell.angle_beta   90.00
_cell.angle_gamma   90.00
#
_symmetry.space_group_name_H-M   'P 1'
#
loop_
_entity.id
_entity.type
_entity.pdbx_description
1 polymer ?
#
loop_
_entity_poly.entity_id
_entity_poly.type
_entity_poly.pdbx_seq_one_letter_code
_entity_poly.pdbx_strand_id
1 'polypeptide(L)'
;MMDMAGYTSAIFVSSPFHMRRISIISSKIFPNEDYQLTFKGSRYTQHNVSLSIFSWSNTKQVFSEYFKIIGFFLYRFYEVVVSNK
;
A
#
# COMPACT_ATOMS: atom_id res chain seq x y z
N MET A 1 -20.06 1.59 8.69
CA MET A 1 -20.22 3.04 8.94
C MET A 1 -20.88 3.77 7.78
N MET A 2 -20.43 3.62 6.52
CA MET A 2 -21.17 4.22 5.37
C MET A 2 -22.53 3.55 5.16
N ASP A 3 -22.58 2.21 5.17
CA ASP A 3 -23.84 1.45 4.99
C ASP A 3 -24.80 1.66 6.16
N MET A 4 -24.26 1.66 7.38
CA MET A 4 -25.01 1.99 8.59
C MET A 4 -25.57 3.41 8.57
N ALA A 5 -24.94 4.33 7.82
CA ALA A 5 -25.39 5.71 7.65
C ALA A 5 -26.19 5.93 6.35
N GLY A 6 -26.37 4.88 5.53
CA GLY A 6 -27.06 4.97 4.23
C GLY A 6 -26.32 5.81 3.18
N TYR A 7 -25.01 6.04 3.33
CA TYR A 7 -24.23 6.85 2.41
C TYR A 7 -23.65 6.01 1.28
N THR A 8 -23.92 6.43 0.04
CA THR A 8 -23.40 5.81 -1.19
C THR A 8 -22.32 6.66 -1.87
N SER A 9 -22.03 7.85 -1.34
CA SER A 9 -21.02 8.74 -1.90
C SER A 9 -20.13 9.36 -0.83
N ALA A 10 -18.85 9.55 -1.15
CA ALA A 10 -17.87 10.15 -0.25
C ALA A 10 -16.80 10.96 -0.99
N ILE A 11 -16.35 12.05 -0.39
CA ILE A 11 -15.20 12.82 -0.86
C ILE A 11 -14.05 12.65 0.12
N PHE A 12 -12.95 12.09 -0.34
CA PHE A 12 -11.71 11.94 0.40
C PHE A 12 -10.76 13.08 0.09
N VAL A 13 -10.30 13.78 1.13
CA VAL A 13 -9.34 14.87 1.02
C VAL A 13 -8.13 14.59 1.91
N SER A 14 -6.94 14.50 1.31
CA SER A 14 -5.67 14.34 2.04
C SER A 14 -4.51 14.86 1.19
N SER A 15 -3.27 14.69 1.66
CA SER A 15 -2.10 15.02 0.83
C SER A 15 -1.99 14.07 -0.38
N PRO A 16 -1.43 14.51 -1.52
CA PRO A 16 -1.31 13.71 -2.74
C PRO A 16 -0.63 12.36 -2.53
N PHE A 17 0.36 12.29 -1.64
CA PHE A 17 1.08 11.04 -1.31
C PHE A 17 0.15 10.00 -0.67
N HIS A 18 -0.65 10.42 0.31
CA HIS A 18 -1.57 9.52 0.99
C HIS A 18 -2.81 9.20 0.15
N MET A 19 -3.22 10.11 -0.74
CA MET A 19 -4.37 9.91 -1.62
C MET A 19 -4.23 8.68 -2.52
N ARG A 20 -3.02 8.38 -3.04
CA ARG A 20 -2.80 7.15 -3.83
C ARG A 20 -3.07 5.88 -3.02
N ARG A 21 -2.60 5.83 -1.77
CA ARG A 21 -2.84 4.68 -0.88
C ARG A 21 -4.30 4.59 -0.48
N ILE A 22 -4.92 5.73 -0.16
CA ILE A 22 -6.32 5.82 0.23
C ILE A 22 -7.21 5.35 -0.92
N SER A 23 -6.97 5.80 -2.16
CA SER A 23 -7.80 5.42 -3.30
C SER A 23 -7.79 3.92 -3.56
N ILE A 24 -6.62 3.28 -3.48
CA ILE A 24 -6.48 1.82 -3.68
C ILE A 24 -7.21 1.04 -2.58
N ILE A 25 -7.08 1.46 -1.33
CA ILE A 25 -7.73 0.79 -0.21
C ILE A 25 -9.25 0.97 -0.29
N SER A 26 -9.70 2.20 -0.48
CA SER A 26 -11.14 2.50 -0.52
C SER A 26 -11.83 1.87 -1.72
N SER A 27 -11.19 1.80 -2.89
CA SER A 27 -11.78 1.14 -4.06
C SER A 27 -11.92 -0.37 -3.90
N LYS A 28 -11.16 -0.98 -2.99
CA LYS A 28 -11.25 -2.41 -2.67
C LYS A 28 -12.33 -2.71 -1.62
N ILE A 29 -12.56 -1.79 -0.69
CA ILE A 29 -13.55 -1.94 0.37
C ILE A 29 -14.94 -1.51 -0.12
N PHE A 30 -14.99 -0.45 -0.93
CA PHE A 30 -16.18 0.13 -1.49
C PHE A 30 -16.06 0.06 -3.02
N PRO A 31 -16.61 -1.00 -3.65
CA PRO A 31 -16.55 -1.14 -5.09
C PRO A 31 -17.26 0.02 -5.78
N ASN A 32 -16.68 0.50 -6.89
CA ASN A 32 -17.19 1.67 -7.62
C ASN A 32 -18.58 1.45 -8.26
N GLU A 33 -19.05 0.20 -8.31
CA GLU A 33 -20.39 -0.15 -8.79
C GLU A 33 -21.48 0.29 -7.80
N ASP A 34 -21.17 0.25 -6.49
CA ASP A 34 -22.11 0.55 -5.41
C ASP A 34 -21.86 1.92 -4.75
N TYR A 35 -20.62 2.44 -4.85
CA TYR A 35 -20.22 3.67 -4.16
C TYR A 35 -19.52 4.67 -5.09
N GLN A 36 -19.93 5.93 -5.00
CA GLN A 36 -19.34 7.05 -5.73
C GLN A 36 -18.27 7.75 -4.87
N LEU A 37 -17.01 7.38 -5.09
CA LEU A 37 -15.88 7.91 -4.32
C LEU A 37 -15.07 8.93 -5.13
N THR A 38 -14.87 10.13 -4.57
CA THR A 38 -14.03 11.19 -5.17
C THR A 38 -12.79 11.42 -4.31
N PHE A 39 -11.61 11.46 -4.93
CA PHE A 39 -10.33 11.69 -4.23
C PHE A 39 -9.73 13.03 -4.66
N LYS A 40 -9.44 13.90 -3.68
CA LYS A 40 -8.84 15.21 -3.94
C LYS A 40 -7.56 15.38 -3.12
N GLY A 41 -6.43 15.47 -3.82
CA GLY A 41 -5.16 15.87 -3.23
C GLY A 41 -5.15 17.34 -2.82
N SER A 42 -4.69 17.63 -1.60
CA SER A 42 -4.41 19.00 -1.17
C SER A 42 -3.33 19.63 -2.04
N ARG A 43 -3.60 20.82 -2.58
CA ARG A 43 -2.69 21.59 -3.44
C ARG A 43 -1.41 22.07 -2.73
N TYR A 44 -1.36 22.03 -1.41
CA TYR A 44 -0.28 22.60 -0.60
C TYR A 44 0.98 21.73 -0.46
N THR A 45 1.03 20.57 -1.09
CA THR A 45 2.19 19.66 -1.04
C THR A 45 2.87 19.60 -2.41
N GLN A 46 3.55 20.69 -2.78
CA GLN A 46 4.59 20.66 -3.80
C GLN A 46 5.87 20.12 -3.15
N HIS A 47 6.20 18.85 -3.38
CA HIS A 47 7.57 18.40 -3.16
C HIS A 47 7.95 17.21 -4.06
N ASN A 48 8.77 17.52 -5.07
CA ASN A 48 9.87 16.70 -5.58
C ASN A 48 9.61 15.20 -5.78
N VAL A 49 8.87 14.86 -6.83
CA VAL A 49 8.66 13.45 -7.26
C VAL A 49 9.88 12.87 -8.01
N SER A 50 10.97 13.62 -8.23
CA SER A 50 11.95 13.22 -9.27
C SER A 50 13.36 12.74 -8.83
N LEU A 51 13.77 12.76 -7.56
CA LEU A 51 15.21 12.54 -7.23
C LEU A 51 15.53 11.52 -6.13
N SER A 52 14.55 10.84 -5.51
CA SER A 52 14.79 9.95 -4.36
C SER A 52 14.87 8.45 -4.68
N ILE A 53 15.23 8.07 -5.91
CA ILE A 53 15.50 6.65 -6.25
C ILE A 53 16.98 6.28 -6.05
N PHE A 54 17.87 7.27 -5.90
CA PHE A 54 19.32 7.10 -5.76
C PHE A 54 19.87 7.30 -4.33
N SER A 55 19.03 7.22 -3.29
CA SER A 55 19.49 7.32 -1.90
C SER A 55 20.11 5.99 -1.44
N TRP A 56 21.37 6.04 -0.98
CA TRP A 56 22.14 4.92 -0.42
C TRP A 56 21.49 4.26 0.82
N SER A 57 20.50 4.93 1.44
CA SER A 57 19.69 4.32 2.51
C SER A 57 18.68 3.31 1.95
N ASN A 58 18.21 3.51 0.71
CA ASN A 58 17.19 2.68 0.08
C ASN A 58 17.78 1.33 -0.39
N THR A 59 19.06 1.29 -0.77
CA THR A 59 19.74 0.02 -1.14
C THR A 59 19.87 -0.91 0.07
N LYS A 60 20.24 -0.40 1.24
CA LYS A 60 20.27 -1.21 2.48
C LYS A 60 18.91 -1.79 2.83
N GLN A 61 17.85 -1.02 2.60
CA GLN A 61 16.47 -1.48 2.82
C GLN A 61 16.08 -2.58 1.81
N VAL A 62 16.39 -2.39 0.52
CA VAL A 62 16.18 -3.40 -0.51
C VAL A 62 16.95 -4.69 -0.20
N PHE A 63 18.22 -4.61 0.19
CA PHE A 63 19.01 -5.79 0.60
C PHE A 63 18.42 -6.50 1.82
N SER A 64 17.91 -5.75 2.81
CA SER A 64 17.23 -6.34 3.96
C SER A 64 15.96 -7.09 3.57
N GLU A 65 15.20 -6.58 2.59
CA GLU A 65 14.00 -7.24 2.07
C GLU A 65 14.35 -8.53 1.31
N TYR A 66 15.38 -8.52 0.48
CA TYR A 66 15.86 -9.74 -0.18
C TYR A 66 16.35 -10.79 0.82
N PHE A 67 17.05 -10.38 1.88
CA PHE A 67 17.49 -11.30 2.93
C PHE A 67 16.31 -11.95 3.66
N LYS A 68 15.24 -11.19 3.94
CA LYS A 68 14.01 -11.72 4.55
C LYS A 68 13.32 -12.74 3.64
N ILE A 69 13.25 -12.47 2.34
CA ILE A 69 12.64 -13.37 1.36
C ILE A 69 13.43 -14.69 1.29
N ILE A 70 14.76 -14.63 1.18
CA ILE A 70 15.63 -15.81 1.15
C ILE A 70 15.48 -16.62 2.45
N GLY A 71 15.47 -15.95 3.61
CA GLY A 71 15.25 -16.61 4.90
C GLY A 71 13.91 -17.33 4.99
N PHE A 72 12.83 -16.71 4.48
CA PHE A 72 11.51 -17.35 4.42
C PHE A 72 11.51 -18.61 3.54
N PHE A 73 12.16 -18.55 2.37
CA PHE A 73 12.27 -19.72 1.49
C PHE A 73 13.07 -20.86 2.13
N LEU A 74 14.16 -20.55 2.83
CA LEU A 74 14.96 -21.55 3.55
C LEU A 74 14.19 -22.19 4.71
N TYR A 75 13.48 -21.38 5.50
CA TYR A 75 12.63 -21.88 6.58
C TYR A 75 11.52 -22.80 6.05
N ARG A 76 10.81 -22.36 5.01
CA ARG A 76 9.75 -23.15 4.38
C ARG A 76 10.28 -24.44 3.75
N PHE A 77 11.47 -24.40 3.14
CA PHE A 77 12.12 -25.61 2.62
C PHE A 77 12.46 -26.58 3.76
N TYR A 78 13.00 -26.08 4.87
CA TYR A 78 13.29 -26.89 6.04
C TYR A 78 12.03 -27.51 6.66
N GLU A 79 10.96 -26.74 6.78
CA GLU A 79 9.66 -27.20 7.29
C GLU A 79 9.06 -28.31 6.40
N VAL A 80 9.11 -28.12 5.08
CA VAL A 80 8.66 -29.14 4.12
C VAL A 80 9.50 -30.42 4.19
N VAL A 81 10.83 -30.29 4.37
CA VAL A 81 11.73 -31.45 4.47
C VAL A 81 11.57 -32.18 5.81
N VAL A 82 11.34 -31.45 6.91
CA VAL A 82 11.13 -32.03 8.25
C VAL A 82 9.73 -32.64 8.40
N SER A 83 8.70 -32.06 7.78
CA SER A 83 7.33 -32.59 7.82
C SER A 83 7.09 -33.81 6.92
N ASN A 84 8.04 -34.15 6.03
CA ASN A 84 7.97 -35.31 5.13
C ASN A 84 8.74 -36.54 5.64
N LYS A 85 9.06 -36.57 6.93
CA LYS A 85 9.75 -37.66 7.62
C LYS A 85 8.90 -38.15 8.78
#